data_AF-A0A1H4HRC7-F1
#
_entry.id   AF-A0A1H4HRC7-F1
#
_cell.length_a   1.000
_cell.length_b   1.000
_cell.length_c   1.000
_cell.angle_alpha   90.00
_cell.angle_beta   90.00
_cell.angle_gamma   90.00
#
_symmetry.space_group_name_H-M   'P 1'
#
loop_
_entity.id
_entity.type
_entity.pdbx_description
1 polymer ?
#
loop_
_entity_poly.entity_id
_entity_poly.type
_entity_poly.pdbx_seq_one_letter_code
_entity_poly.pdbx_strand_id
1 'polypeptide(L)' 'MKNQWVVVANASLARIFRHDGADGGLEPVEAMTHAQSRMHAKDLAETAGLEHGVRDHHDDRFAARFGPRR' A
#
# COMPACT_ATOMS: atom_id res chain seq x y z
N MET A 1 -5.13 0.47 31.96
CA MET A 1 -4.58 1.41 30.95
C MET A 1 -5.04 0.93 29.58
N LYS A 2 -5.38 1.83 28.65
CA LYS A 2 -5.98 1.45 27.36
C LYS A 2 -4.86 1.17 26.35
N ASN A 3 -4.78 -0.07 25.87
CA ASN A 3 -3.86 -0.40 24.77
C ASN A 3 -4.26 0.43 23.54
N GLN A 4 -3.30 1.19 23.02
CA GLN A 4 -3.45 1.96 21.80
C GLN A 4 -2.61 1.33 20.71
N TRP A 5 -3.18 1.27 19.51
CA TRP A 5 -2.53 0.72 18.33
C TRP A 5 -2.38 1.84 17.31
N VAL A 6 -1.18 1.99 16.77
CA VAL A 6 -0.87 2.99 15.75
C VAL A 6 -0.52 2.25 14.47
N VAL A 7 -1.20 2.61 13.38
CA VAL A 7 -0.93 2.08 12.05
C VAL A 7 -0.39 3.21 11.19
N VAL A 8 0.80 3.01 10.62
CA VAL A 8 1.40 3.92 9.65
C VAL A 8 1.48 3.21 8.31
N ALA A 9 0.74 3.68 7.31
CA ALA A 9 0.66 3.05 5.99
C ALA A 9 0.81 4.05 4.85
N ASN A 10 1.43 3.59 3.75
CA ASN A 10 1.50 4.26 2.45
C ASN A 10 1.37 3.21 1.33
N ALA A 11 1.46 3.65 0.06
CA ALA A 11 1.32 2.78 -1.11
C ALA A 11 2.33 1.61 -1.22
N SER A 12 3.39 1.60 -0.41
CA SER A 12 4.48 0.63 -0.44
C SER A 12 4.84 -0.01 0.90
N LEU A 13 4.22 0.45 2.00
CA LEU A 13 4.61 0.09 3.36
C LEU A 13 3.41 0.18 4.30
N ALA A 14 3.28 -0.79 5.19
CA ALA A 14 2.42 -0.72 6.37
C ALA A 14 3.20 -1.16 7.62
N ARG A 15 3.10 -0.41 8.71
CA ARG A 15 3.75 -0.70 9.99
C ARG A 15 2.76 -0.54 11.13
N ILE A 16 2.75 -1.50 12.05
CA ILE A 16 1.90 -1.54 13.24
C ILE A 16 2.76 -1.33 14.46
N PHE A 17 2.33 -0.42 15.33
CA PHE A 17 2.95 -0.15 16.62
C PHE A 17 1.92 -0.34 17.72
N ARG A 18 2.38 -0.83 18.86
CA ARG A 18 1.63 -0.86 20.11
C ARG A 18 2.19 0.23 21.03
N HIS A 19 1.30 0.99 21.64
CA HIS A 19 1.67 2.02 22.61
C HIS A 19 1.22 1.57 24.01
N ASP A 20 2.19 1.39 24.90
CA ASP A 20 2.00 0.76 26.22
C ASP A 20 1.90 1.80 27.35
N GLY A 21 0.93 2.72 27.23
CA GLY A 21 0.61 3.71 28.28
C GLY A 21 1.39 5.03 28.18
N ALA A 22 1.24 5.90 29.20
CA ALA A 22 1.68 7.30 29.14
C ALA A 22 3.20 7.51 29.09
N ASP A 23 3.97 6.56 29.64
CA ASP A 23 5.43 6.59 29.67
C ASP A 23 6.06 5.53 28.73
N GLY A 24 5.22 4.74 28.07
CA GLY A 24 5.63 3.66 27.17
C GLY A 24 5.81 4.18 25.74
N GLY A 25 6.99 3.94 25.16
CA GLY A 25 7.25 4.28 23.76
C GLY A 25 6.37 3.51 22.77
N LEU A 26 6.55 3.81 21.48
CA LEU A 26 5.95 3.04 20.39
C LEU A 26 6.75 1.77 20.16
N GLU A 27 6.18 0.63 20.54
CA GLU A 27 6.75 -0.68 20.30
C GLU A 27 6.34 -1.19 18.91
N PRO A 28 7.28 -1.43 17.98
CA PRO A 28 6.95 -2.00 16.69
C PRO A 28 6.48 -3.45 16.86
N VAL A 29 5.33 -3.77 16.27
CA VAL A 29 4.74 -5.11 16.34
C VAL A 29 4.94 -5.85 15.02
N GLU A 30 4.60 -5.22 13.91
CA GLU A 30 4.68 -5.86 12.59
C GLU A 30 4.90 -4.83 11.47
N ALA A 31 5.53 -5.27 10.39
CA ALA A 31 5.77 -4.46 9.21
C ALA A 31 5.59 -5.30 7.93
N MET A 32 4.80 -4.78 7.00
CA MET A 32 4.64 -5.33 5.67
C MET A 32 5.18 -4.32 4.65
N THR A 33 6.06 -4.78 3.76
CA THR A 33 6.66 -3.95 2.71
C THR A 33 6.32 -4.53 1.34
N HIS A 34 5.91 -3.66 0.42
CA HIS A 34 5.66 -4.01 -0.98
C HIS A 34 6.72 -3.34 -1.86
N ALA A 35 7.82 -4.05 -2.09
CA ALA A 35 8.98 -3.53 -2.82
C ALA A 35 8.63 -3.14 -4.28
N GLN A 36 7.73 -3.89 -4.91
CA GLN A 36 7.28 -3.63 -6.27
C GLN A 36 6.54 -2.30 -6.42
N SER A 37 5.86 -1.81 -5.39
CA SER A 37 5.27 -0.45 -5.40
C SER A 37 6.31 0.66 -5.49
N ARG A 38 7.59 0.36 -5.24
CA ARG A 38 8.69 1.33 -5.31
C ARG A 38 9.53 1.18 -6.57
N MET A 39 9.28 0.15 -7.37
CA MET A 39 10.02 -0.08 -8.61
C MET A 39 9.59 0.93 -9.68
N HIS A 40 10.54 1.38 -10.50
CA HIS A 40 10.18 2.16 -11.68
C HIS A 40 9.39 1.25 -12.65
N ALA A 41 8.44 1.85 -13.38
CA ALA A 41 7.57 1.11 -14.30
C ALA A 41 8.35 0.25 -15.32
N LYS A 42 9.52 0.73 -15.78
CA LYS A 42 10.40 -0.02 -16.68
C LYS A 42 10.96 -1.30 -16.03
N ASP A 43 11.35 -1.23 -14.76
CA ASP A 43 11.95 -2.34 -14.03
C ASP A 43 10.87 -3.38 -13.67
N LEU A 44 9.64 -2.91 -13.41
CA LEU A 44 8.48 -3.78 -13.18
C LEU A 44 8.09 -4.54 -14.45
N ALA A 45 8.13 -3.88 -15.61
CA ALA A 45 7.79 -4.48 -16.91
C ALA A 45 8.83 -5.53 -17.36
N GLU A 46 10.12 -5.32 -17.07
CA GLU A 46 11.17 -6.30 -17.38
C GLU A 46 11.00 -7.60 -16.58
N THR A 47 10.59 -7.51 -15.31
CA THR A 47 10.25 -8.70 -14.51
C THR A 47 8.97 -9.40 -14.98
N ALA A 48 7.97 -8.65 -15.46
CA ALA A 48 6.74 -9.21 -16.02
C ALA A 48 6.92 -9.80 -17.44
N GLY A 49 7.99 -9.44 -18.15
CA GLY A 49 8.30 -9.92 -19.49
C GLY A 49 8.65 -11.41 -19.58
N LEU A 50 8.89 -12.08 -18.44
CA LEU A 50 9.03 -13.54 -18.36
C LEU A 50 7.69 -14.27 -18.26
N GLU A 51 6.60 -13.57 -17.95
CA GLU A 51 5.22 -14.10 -17.96
C GLU A 51 4.44 -13.47 -19.13
N HIS A 52 4.93 -13.66 -20.35
CA HIS A 52 4.22 -13.20 -21.54
C HIS A 52 3.05 -14.14 -21.85
N GLY A 53 1.86 -13.79 -21.38
CA GLY A 53 0.64 -14.30 -22.00
C GLY A 53 -0.60 -14.24 -21.12
N VAL A 54 -1.14 -13.05 -20.85
CA VAL A 54 -2.53 -12.66 -21.11
C VAL A 54 -2.59 -11.15 -20.86
N ARG A 55 -2.65 -10.36 -21.92
CA ARG A 55 -3.07 -8.96 -21.82
C ARG A 55 -4.58 -8.96 -21.81
N ASP A 56 -5.19 -9.09 -20.65
CA ASP A 56 -6.59 -8.72 -20.51
C ASP A 56 -6.67 -7.20 -20.62
N HIS A 57 -7.31 -6.76 -21.69
CA HIS A 57 -7.63 -5.37 -21.95
C HIS A 57 -8.71 -4.93 -20.97
N HIS A 58 -8.38 -4.87 -19.68
CA HIS A 58 -9.26 -4.26 -18.69
C HIS A 58 -9.18 -2.75 -18.90
N ASP A 59 -10.30 -2.18 -19.36
CA ASP A 59 -10.53 -0.75 -19.43
C ASP A 59 -10.41 -0.14 -18.03
N ASP A 60 -9.18 0.13 -17.58
CA ASP A 60 -8.89 0.94 -16.39
C ASP A 60 -9.08 2.43 -16.70
N ARG A 61 -10.25 2.75 -17.25
CA ARG A 61 -10.78 4.09 -17.20
C ARG A 61 -11.32 4.25 -15.79
N PHE A 62 -10.50 4.77 -14.88
CA PHE A 62 -10.98 5.43 -13.66
C PHE A 62 -12.03 6.46 -14.07
N ALA A 63 -13.30 6.04 -14.11
CA ALA A 63 -14.42 6.91 -14.34
C ALA A 63 -14.57 7.75 -13.07
N ALA A 64 -13.93 8.92 -13.06
CA ALA A 64 -14.23 9.96 -12.11
C ALA A 64 -15.71 10.33 -12.27
N ARG A 65 -16.57 9.68 -11.49
CA ARG A 65 -18.01 9.95 -11.45
C ARG A 65 -18.26 11.23 -10.68
N PHE A 66 -17.81 12.36 -11.22
CA PHE A 66 -18.34 13.65 -10.85
C PHE A 66 -19.67 13.81 -11.58
N GLY A 67 -20.76 13.47 -10.91
CA GLY A 67 -22.09 13.78 -11.40
C GLY A 67 -22.28 15.30 -11.52
N PRO A 68 -23.03 15.79 -12.50
CA PRO A 68 -23.29 17.22 -12.61
C PRO A 68 -24.17 17.68 -11.44
N ARG A 69 -23.68 18.67 -10.69
CA ARG A 69 -24.53 19.47 -9.80
C ARG A 69 -25.23 20.54 -10.64
N ARG A 70 -26.49 20.32 -10.98
CA ARG A 70 -27.48 21.38 -11.22
C ARG A 70 -28.85 20.89 -10.79
#